data_AF-A0A7R9H7H9-F1
#
_entry.id   AF-A0A7R9H7H9-F1
#
_cell.length_a   1.000
_cell.length_b   1.000
_cell.length_c   1.000
_cell.angle_alpha   90.00
_cell.angle_beta   90.00
_cell.angle_gamma   90.00
#
_symmetry.space_group_name_H-M   'P 1'
#
loop_
_entity.id
_entity.type
_entity.pdbx_description
1 polymer ?
#
loop_
_entity_poly.entity_id
_entity_poly.type
_entity_poly.pdbx_seq_one_letter_code
_entity_poly.pdbx_strand_id
1 'polypeptide(L)'
;MLRNVIINAILVHFTHCLVSYQPEQIHLSYGDNVSEIVVTWITLQHVNKSVVEYGINGLILTESNEMVTRFNYGTFRNQYIHRVKLKKLTPGSKYVYHCGSDLGWSDLLWFNTPPTNIDYWRPSLAIFGDMGNENAQSLPRLQQETQRGLYDAIIHIGDFAYDMDSV
;
A
#
# COMPACT_ATOMS: atom_id res chain seq x y z
N MET A 1 -39.30 25.17 1.14
CA MET A 1 -37.86 25.45 1.39
C MET A 1 -37.24 24.37 2.31
N LEU A 2 -37.44 23.07 2.00
CA LEU A 2 -36.99 21.94 2.86
C LEU A 2 -36.28 20.81 2.07
N ARG A 3 -36.02 21.03 0.78
CA ARG A 3 -35.53 19.98 -0.14
C ARG A 3 -34.00 19.96 -0.30
N ASN A 4 -33.30 20.97 0.19
CA ASN A 4 -31.83 21.12 0.02
C ASN A 4 -31.01 20.73 1.27
N VAL A 5 -31.63 20.57 2.44
CA VAL A 5 -30.92 20.20 3.68
C VAL A 5 -30.68 18.70 3.74
N ILE A 6 -31.60 17.88 3.21
CA ILE A 6 -31.48 16.42 3.21
C ILE A 6 -30.38 15.93 2.25
N ILE A 7 -30.19 16.59 1.11
CA ILE A 7 -29.18 16.19 0.12
C ILE A 7 -27.75 16.39 0.66
N ASN A 8 -27.47 17.49 1.36
CA ASN A 8 -26.15 17.73 1.96
C ASN A 8 -25.89 16.77 3.13
N ALA A 9 -26.87 16.49 3.99
CA ALA A 9 -26.69 15.54 5.08
C ALA A 9 -26.44 14.10 4.59
N ILE A 10 -27.11 13.69 3.51
CA ILE A 10 -26.89 12.39 2.85
C ILE A 10 -25.50 12.36 2.18
N LEU A 11 -25.10 13.41 1.46
CA LEU A 11 -23.77 13.48 0.85
C LEU A 11 -22.65 13.41 1.91
N VAL A 12 -22.83 14.10 3.04
CA VAL A 12 -21.85 14.16 4.14
C VAL A 12 -21.77 12.84 4.93
N HIS A 13 -22.89 12.14 5.13
CA HIS A 13 -22.86 10.80 5.74
C HIS A 13 -22.27 9.74 4.80
N PHE A 14 -22.49 9.86 3.49
CA PHE A 14 -21.92 8.96 2.49
C PHE A 14 -20.40 9.13 2.36
N THR A 15 -19.91 10.38 2.43
CA THR A 15 -18.45 10.66 2.37
C THR A 15 -17.71 10.17 3.60
N HIS A 16 -18.28 10.28 4.82
CA HIS A 16 -17.66 9.70 6.02
C HIS A 16 -17.56 8.17 5.98
N CYS A 17 -18.57 7.51 5.42
CA CYS A 17 -18.57 6.05 5.27
C CYS A 17 -17.45 5.59 4.33
N LEU A 18 -17.32 6.22 3.14
CA LEU A 18 -16.31 5.86 2.13
C LEU A 18 -14.86 6.07 2.61
N VAL A 19 -14.59 7.14 3.37
CA VAL A 19 -13.24 7.38 3.92
C VAL A 19 -12.77 6.22 4.81
N SER A 20 -13.67 5.56 5.52
CA SER A 20 -13.29 4.49 6.45
C SER A 20 -12.89 3.16 5.78
N TYR A 21 -13.29 2.95 4.53
CA TYR A 21 -12.93 1.81 3.69
C TYR A 21 -11.78 2.12 2.73
N GLN A 22 -11.35 3.38 2.67
CA GLN A 22 -10.27 3.82 1.80
C GLN A 22 -8.95 3.17 2.25
N PRO A 23 -8.19 2.54 1.33
CA PRO A 23 -6.87 2.02 1.65
C PRO A 23 -5.90 3.10 2.11
N GLU A 24 -5.21 2.85 3.22
CA GLU A 24 -4.15 3.69 3.77
C GLU A 24 -2.86 2.89 3.99
N GLN A 25 -1.75 3.61 4.19
CA GLN A 25 -0.44 3.03 4.55
C GLN A 25 0.00 1.88 3.61
N ILE A 26 -0.26 2.07 2.31
CA ILE A 26 0.03 1.10 1.28
C ILE A 26 1.54 0.93 1.17
N HIS A 27 2.02 -0.31 1.25
CA HIS A 27 3.42 -0.65 1.01
C HIS A 27 3.54 -1.97 0.27
N LEU A 28 4.70 -2.14 -0.37
CA LEU A 28 5.07 -3.34 -1.11
C LEU A 28 6.21 -4.05 -0.40
N SER A 29 6.17 -5.37 -0.41
CA SER A 29 7.31 -6.21 -0.05
C SER A 29 7.48 -7.32 -1.08
N TYR A 30 8.70 -7.86 -1.20
CA TYR A 30 8.88 -9.11 -1.91
C TYR A 30 8.14 -10.26 -1.20
N GLY A 31 7.68 -11.22 -2.00
CA GLY A 31 7.12 -12.48 -1.51
C GLY A 31 8.22 -13.50 -1.19
N ASP A 32 7.97 -14.76 -1.53
CA ASP A 32 8.93 -15.84 -1.25
C ASP A 32 10.12 -15.80 -2.23
N ASN A 33 9.94 -15.10 -3.35
CA ASN A 33 10.94 -14.83 -4.37
C ASN A 33 10.68 -13.47 -5.04
N VAL A 34 11.62 -13.05 -5.89
CA VAL A 34 11.61 -11.74 -6.56
C VAL A 34 10.52 -11.57 -7.63
N SER A 35 9.90 -12.65 -8.07
CA SER A 35 8.78 -12.64 -9.03
C SER A 35 7.43 -12.56 -8.32
N GLU A 36 7.45 -12.36 -7.00
CA GLU A 36 6.30 -12.17 -6.15
C GLU A 36 6.37 -10.84 -5.42
N ILE A 37 5.26 -10.12 -5.42
CA ILE A 37 5.07 -8.89 -4.66
C ILE A 37 3.86 -9.06 -3.75
N VAL A 38 4.00 -8.70 -2.49
CA VAL A 38 2.89 -8.61 -1.54
C VAL A 38 2.50 -7.14 -1.40
N VAL A 39 1.27 -6.83 -1.80
CA VAL A 39 0.66 -5.53 -1.57
C VAL A 39 -0.01 -5.56 -0.20
N THR A 40 0.38 -4.65 0.68
CA THR A 40 -0.16 -4.54 2.03
C THR A 40 -0.72 -3.15 2.25
N TRP A 41 -1.89 -3.06 2.88
CA TRP A 41 -2.51 -1.80 3.25
C TRP A 41 -3.39 -1.99 4.49
N ILE A 42 -3.89 -0.88 5.03
CA ILE A 42 -4.85 -0.89 6.12
C ILE A 42 -6.17 -0.24 5.70
N THR A 43 -7.25 -0.63 6.37
CA THR A 43 -8.53 0.10 6.40
C THR A 43 -8.99 0.27 7.85
N LEU A 44 -9.86 1.26 8.11
CA LEU A 44 -10.41 1.52 9.45
C LEU A 44 -11.65 0.66 9.74
N GLN A 45 -12.26 0.08 8.71
CA GLN A 45 -13.43 -0.80 8.81
C GLN A 45 -13.18 -2.14 8.14
N HIS A 46 -13.81 -3.19 8.67
CA HIS A 46 -13.68 -4.53 8.11
C HIS A 46 -14.26 -4.59 6.69
N VAL A 47 -13.54 -5.25 5.78
CA VAL A 47 -14.04 -5.67 4.47
C VAL A 47 -13.88 -7.17 4.31
N ASN A 48 -14.82 -7.82 3.62
CA ASN A 48 -14.81 -9.28 3.49
C ASN A 48 -13.76 -9.79 2.50
N LYS A 49 -13.27 -8.91 1.60
CA LYS A 49 -12.36 -9.28 0.54
C LYS A 49 -11.36 -8.17 0.29
N SER A 50 -10.08 -8.54 0.29
CA SER A 50 -8.97 -7.69 -0.10
C SER A 50 -8.65 -7.96 -1.57
N VAL A 51 -8.67 -6.94 -2.41
CA VAL A 51 -8.49 -7.08 -3.86
C VAL A 51 -7.35 -6.20 -4.33
N VAL A 52 -6.56 -6.71 -5.27
CA VAL A 52 -5.61 -5.94 -6.06
C VAL A 52 -5.93 -6.19 -7.52
N GLU A 53 -6.19 -5.11 -8.26
CA GLU A 53 -6.20 -5.17 -9.72
C GLU A 53 -4.89 -4.55 -10.21
N TYR A 54 -4.28 -5.20 -11.21
CA TYR A 54 -2.94 -4.85 -11.65
C TYR A 54 -2.67 -5.31 -13.08
N GLY A 55 -1.58 -4.83 -13.67
CA GLY A 55 -1.12 -5.34 -14.96
C GLY A 55 -0.12 -4.43 -15.64
N ILE A 56 0.29 -4.85 -16.84
CA ILE A 56 1.17 -4.08 -17.72
C ILE A 56 0.27 -3.38 -18.74
N ASN A 57 0.43 -2.06 -18.89
CA ASN A 57 -0.40 -1.22 -19.77
C ASN A 57 -1.90 -1.22 -19.41
N GLY A 58 -2.27 -1.56 -18.18
CA GLY A 58 -3.65 -1.53 -17.70
C GLY A 58 -3.89 -2.51 -16.55
N LEU A 59 -5.08 -2.41 -15.94
CA LEU A 59 -5.54 -3.30 -14.86
C LEU A 59 -6.26 -4.51 -15.47
N ILE A 60 -5.48 -5.49 -15.94
CA ILE A 60 -6.01 -6.66 -16.68
C ILE A 60 -5.98 -7.95 -15.87
N LEU A 61 -5.32 -7.93 -14.71
CA LEU A 61 -5.22 -9.04 -13.76
C LEU A 61 -5.86 -8.63 -12.45
N THR A 62 -6.39 -9.63 -11.73
CA THR A 62 -6.97 -9.45 -10.41
C THR A 62 -6.50 -10.57 -9.50
N GLU A 63 -6.01 -10.19 -8.32
CA GLU A 63 -5.70 -11.12 -7.23
C GLU A 63 -6.46 -10.70 -5.99
N SER A 64 -6.80 -11.66 -5.13
CA SER A 64 -7.55 -11.36 -3.92
C SER A 64 -7.21 -12.28 -2.76
N ASN A 65 -7.49 -11.79 -1.56
CA ASN A 65 -7.34 -12.54 -0.32
C ASN A 65 -8.50 -12.20 0.62
N GLU A 66 -9.15 -13.23 1.15
CA GLU A 66 -10.26 -13.11 2.11
C GLU A 66 -9.75 -13.02 3.56
N MET A 67 -8.48 -13.37 3.80
CA MET A 67 -7.90 -13.25 5.13
C MET A 67 -7.51 -11.80 5.43
N VAL A 68 -8.19 -11.23 6.42
CA VAL A 68 -7.92 -9.89 6.95
C VAL A 68 -7.48 -10.01 8.40
N THR A 69 -6.35 -9.39 8.76
CA THR A 69 -5.86 -9.38 10.13
C THR A 69 -6.39 -8.15 10.86
N ARG A 70 -7.23 -8.35 11.87
CA ARG A 70 -7.63 -7.24 12.76
C ARG A 70 -6.49 -6.93 13.74
N PHE A 71 -6.04 -5.69 13.75
CA PHE A 71 -5.14 -5.14 14.75
C PHE A 71 -5.92 -4.20 15.65
N ASN A 72 -5.86 -4.44 16.96
CA ASN A 72 -6.49 -3.59 17.95
C ASN A 72 -5.42 -2.86 18.75
N TYR A 73 -5.35 -1.54 18.60
CA TYR A 73 -4.48 -0.69 19.39
C TYR A 73 -5.22 -0.19 20.64
N GLY A 74 -5.39 -1.09 21.62
CA GLY A 74 -6.04 -0.79 22.89
C GLY A 74 -7.49 -0.31 22.75
N THR A 75 -7.79 0.87 23.28
CA THR A 75 -9.12 1.51 23.19
C THR A 75 -9.22 2.53 22.05
N PHE A 76 -8.12 2.82 21.35
CA PHE A 76 -8.05 3.97 20.45
C PHE A 76 -8.64 3.68 19.08
N ARG A 77 -8.16 2.63 18.40
CA ARG A 77 -8.60 2.32 17.03
C ARG A 77 -8.44 0.86 16.66
N ASN A 78 -9.43 0.35 15.93
CA ASN A 78 -9.31 -0.89 15.19
C ASN A 78 -8.74 -0.59 13.80
N GLN A 79 -7.81 -1.42 13.35
CA GLN A 79 -7.30 -1.40 12.00
C GLN A 79 -7.40 -2.80 11.41
N TYR A 80 -7.62 -2.87 10.11
CA TYR A 80 -7.73 -4.12 9.37
C TYR A 80 -6.60 -4.15 8.36
N ILE A 81 -5.69 -5.11 8.53
CA ILE A 81 -4.50 -5.26 7.70
C ILE A 81 -4.80 -6.26 6.60
N HIS A 82 -4.61 -5.81 5.37
CA HIS A 82 -4.85 -6.55 4.14
C HIS A 82 -3.52 -6.93 3.51
N ARG A 83 -3.42 -8.17 3.00
CA ARG A 83 -2.23 -8.65 2.29
C ARG A 83 -2.64 -9.46 1.07
N VAL A 84 -2.23 -9.04 -0.11
CA VAL A 84 -2.49 -9.75 -1.37
C VAL A 84 -1.17 -10.03 -2.07
N LYS A 85 -0.88 -11.31 -2.31
CA LYS A 85 0.36 -11.77 -2.97
C LYS A 85 0.13 -11.90 -4.47
N LEU A 86 0.78 -11.03 -5.26
CA LEU A 86 0.85 -11.09 -6.71
C LEU A 86 1.96 -12.06 -7.11
N LYS A 87 1.63 -13.06 -7.94
CA LYS A 87 2.56 -14.14 -8.27
C LYS A 87 2.89 -14.15 -9.76
N LYS A 88 4.00 -14.82 -10.10
CA LYS A 88 4.42 -15.07 -11.50
C LYS A 88 4.52 -13.78 -12.32
N LEU A 89 5.01 -12.71 -11.70
CA LEU A 89 5.17 -11.43 -12.37
C LEU A 89 6.22 -11.53 -13.47
N THR A 90 5.97 -10.86 -14.59
CA THR A 90 6.91 -10.80 -15.71
C THR A 90 8.14 -9.99 -15.28
N PRO A 91 9.37 -10.51 -15.41
CA PRO A 91 10.58 -9.76 -15.11
C PRO A 91 10.75 -8.52 -15.99
N GLY A 92 11.47 -7.51 -15.50
CA GLY A 92 11.84 -6.29 -16.23
C GLY A 92 10.64 -5.46 -16.69
N SER A 93 9.54 -5.52 -15.94
CA SER A 93 8.25 -4.98 -16.34
C SER A 93 7.72 -3.97 -15.33
N LYS A 94 7.11 -2.90 -15.85
CA LYS A 94 6.38 -1.93 -15.04
C LYS A 94 4.93 -2.37 -14.90
N TYR A 95 4.50 -2.62 -13.67
CA TYR A 95 3.12 -2.89 -13.33
C TYR A 95 2.46 -1.64 -12.77
N VAL A 96 1.24 -1.37 -13.24
CA VAL A 96 0.30 -0.45 -12.58
C VAL A 96 -0.66 -1.27 -11.74
N TYR A 97 -1.07 -0.74 -10.59
CA TYR A 97 -2.01 -1.42 -9.70
C TYR A 97 -2.81 -0.42 -8.86
N HIS A 98 -3.91 -0.90 -8.29
CA HIS A 98 -4.56 -0.31 -7.13
C HIS A 98 -5.04 -1.44 -6.22
N CYS A 99 -5.20 -1.13 -4.94
CA CYS A 99 -5.69 -2.09 -3.95
C CYS A 99 -6.96 -1.58 -3.29
N GLY A 100 -7.74 -2.48 -2.68
CA GLY A 100 -8.95 -2.11 -1.97
C GLY A 100 -9.99 -3.20 -1.96
N SER A 101 -11.25 -2.78 -2.12
CA SER A 101 -12.45 -3.62 -2.17
C SER A 101 -13.55 -2.92 -2.97
N ASP A 102 -14.69 -3.56 -3.12
CA ASP A 102 -15.91 -2.96 -3.67
C ASP A 102 -16.41 -1.71 -2.90
N LEU A 103 -15.90 -1.50 -1.68
CA LEU A 103 -16.26 -0.36 -0.82
C LEU A 103 -15.27 0.82 -0.90
N GLY A 104 -14.09 0.64 -1.47
CA GLY A 104 -13.05 1.67 -1.52
C GLY A 104 -11.77 1.20 -2.21
N TRP A 105 -11.18 2.07 -3.02
CA TRP A 105 -10.01 1.79 -3.86
C TRP A 105 -8.93 2.84 -3.69
N SER A 106 -7.67 2.43 -3.64
CA SER A 106 -6.53 3.35 -3.64
C SER A 106 -6.44 4.14 -4.96
N ASP A 107 -5.60 5.18 -4.96
CA ASP A 107 -5.10 5.73 -6.22
C ASP A 107 -4.31 4.67 -7.02
N LEU A 108 -4.11 4.95 -8.32
CA LEU A 108 -3.25 4.14 -9.17
C LEU A 108 -1.78 4.34 -8.76
N LEU A 109 -1.14 3.23 -8.43
CA LEU A 109 0.25 3.11 -8.05
C LEU A 109 0.99 2.24 -9.06
N TRP A 110 2.31 2.18 -8.95
CA TRP A 110 3.12 1.35 -9.85
C TRP A 110 4.37 0.83 -9.16
N PHE A 111 4.89 -0.28 -9.68
CA PHE A 111 6.19 -0.85 -9.29
C PHE A 111 6.87 -1.47 -10.52
N ASN A 112 8.19 -1.68 -10.42
CA ASN A 112 8.96 -2.39 -11.43
C ASN A 112 9.40 -3.74 -10.88
N THR A 113 9.33 -4.78 -11.70
CA THR A 113 9.90 -6.09 -11.37
C THR A 113 11.39 -6.13 -11.72
N PRO A 114 12.18 -6.94 -11.00
CA PRO A 114 13.58 -7.18 -11.33
C PRO A 114 13.78 -7.65 -12.78
N PRO A 115 14.92 -7.33 -13.42
CA PRO A 115 15.17 -7.68 -14.82
C PRO A 115 15.23 -9.20 -15.02
N THR A 116 15.03 -9.64 -16.26
CA THR A 116 15.02 -11.06 -16.64
C THR A 116 16.31 -11.79 -16.27
N ASN A 117 17.46 -11.12 -16.39
CA ASN A 117 18.76 -11.74 -16.17
C ASN A 117 19.24 -11.59 -14.71
N ILE A 118 18.55 -12.26 -13.79
CA ILE A 118 18.79 -12.10 -12.35
C ILE A 118 20.20 -12.50 -11.91
N ASP A 119 20.81 -13.49 -12.55
CA ASP A 119 22.15 -13.98 -12.20
C ASP A 119 23.26 -12.93 -12.43
N TYR A 120 23.00 -11.95 -13.29
CA TYR A 120 23.93 -10.85 -13.59
C TYR A 120 23.40 -9.50 -13.12
N TRP A 121 22.21 -9.48 -12.49
CA TRP A 121 21.61 -8.25 -12.02
C TRP A 121 22.38 -7.68 -10.84
N ARG A 122 22.59 -6.36 -10.87
CA ARG A 122 23.24 -5.60 -9.81
C ARG A 122 22.21 -4.58 -9.29
N PRO A 123 21.42 -4.93 -8.26
CA PRO A 123 20.38 -4.04 -7.76
C PRO A 123 21.00 -2.81 -7.08
N SER A 124 20.40 -1.64 -7.32
CA SER A 124 20.66 -0.43 -6.56
C SER A 124 19.74 -0.40 -5.35
N LEU A 125 20.32 -0.49 -4.15
CA LEU A 125 19.58 -0.59 -2.90
C LEU A 125 19.76 0.68 -2.08
N ALA A 126 18.65 1.21 -1.56
CA ALA A 126 18.70 2.18 -0.47
C ALA A 126 18.61 1.42 0.86
N ILE A 127 19.52 1.70 1.78
CA ILE A 127 19.52 1.14 3.13
C ILE A 127 19.37 2.30 4.10
N PHE A 128 18.37 2.23 4.97
CA PHE A 128 18.22 3.18 6.05
C PHE A 128 17.57 2.53 7.27
N GLY A 129 17.82 3.12 8.43
CA GLY A 129 17.15 2.82 9.69
C GLY A 129 16.76 4.13 10.35
N ASP A 130 16.14 4.04 11.52
CA ASP A 130 15.77 5.21 12.33
C ASP A 130 14.85 6.18 11.57
N MET A 131 13.74 5.65 11.03
CA MET A 131 12.75 6.46 10.35
C MET A 131 11.87 7.18 11.37
N GLY A 132 12.28 8.38 11.78
CA GLY A 132 11.43 9.31 12.53
C GLY A 132 10.58 10.17 11.58
N ASN A 133 9.31 10.39 11.90
CA ASN A 133 8.47 11.33 11.16
C ASN A 133 8.81 12.80 11.49
N GLU A 134 9.32 13.07 12.70
CA GLU A 134 9.82 14.38 13.08
C GLU A 134 11.23 14.61 12.52
N ASN A 135 11.45 15.74 11.83
CA ASN A 135 12.73 16.09 11.18
C ASN A 135 13.25 15.04 10.18
N ALA A 136 12.35 14.39 9.43
CA ALA A 136 12.69 13.40 8.39
C ALA A 136 13.41 14.03 7.18
N GLN A 137 14.64 14.51 7.33
CA GLN A 137 15.44 15.14 6.26
C GLN A 137 15.67 14.19 5.08
N SER A 138 15.73 12.88 5.35
CA SER A 138 16.02 11.85 4.37
C SER A 138 14.78 11.38 3.59
N LEU A 139 13.57 11.52 4.15
CA LEU A 139 12.36 10.92 3.57
C LEU A 139 11.91 11.58 2.24
N PRO A 140 11.84 12.91 2.12
CA PRO A 140 11.52 13.56 0.84
C PRO A 140 12.53 13.22 -0.25
N ARG A 141 13.82 13.11 0.13
CA ARG A 141 14.89 12.75 -0.79
C ARG A 141 14.76 11.31 -1.27
N LEU A 142 14.52 10.36 -0.36
CA LEU A 142 14.28 8.96 -0.70
C LEU A 142 13.08 8.82 -1.64
N GLN A 143 11.97 9.52 -1.36
CA GLN A 143 10.80 9.52 -2.25
C GLN A 143 11.16 10.02 -3.65
N GLN A 144 11.84 11.17 -3.75
CA GLN A 144 12.23 11.75 -5.03
C GLN A 144 13.19 10.83 -5.81
N GLU A 145 14.18 10.25 -5.14
CA GLU A 145 15.17 9.37 -5.78
C GLU A 145 14.54 8.04 -6.22
N THR A 146 13.65 7.46 -5.42
CA THR A 146 12.86 6.27 -5.81
C THR A 146 11.96 6.55 -7.01
N GLN A 147 11.25 7.69 -7.04
CA GLN A 147 10.40 8.06 -8.19
C GLN A 147 11.19 8.28 -9.48
N ARG A 148 12.44 8.71 -9.36
CA ARG A 148 13.38 8.83 -10.49
C ARG A 148 14.02 7.50 -10.89
N GLY A 149 13.72 6.41 -10.18
CA GLY A 149 14.23 5.08 -10.48
C GLY A 149 15.69 4.85 -10.07
N LEU A 150 16.21 5.58 -9.08
CA LEU A 150 17.58 5.38 -8.59
C LEU A 150 17.73 4.10 -7.74
N TYR A 151 16.63 3.55 -7.23
CA TYR A 151 16.63 2.39 -6.34
C TYR A 151 15.66 1.33 -6.84
N ASP A 152 16.11 0.08 -6.85
CA ASP A 152 15.32 -1.11 -7.18
C ASP A 152 14.58 -1.65 -5.96
N ALA A 153 15.15 -1.49 -4.77
CA ALA A 153 14.53 -1.87 -3.52
C ALA A 153 15.09 -1.06 -2.34
N ILE A 154 14.34 -1.09 -1.25
CA ILE A 154 14.68 -0.45 0.01
C ILE A 154 14.82 -1.55 1.07
N ILE A 155 15.93 -1.51 1.82
CA ILE A 155 16.11 -2.33 3.02
C ILE A 155 16.00 -1.42 4.24
N HIS A 156 14.94 -1.63 5.01
CA HIS A 156 14.75 -0.97 6.29
C HIS A 156 15.40 -1.80 7.40
N ILE A 157 16.36 -1.26 8.13
CA ILE A 157 17.16 -2.02 9.13
C ILE A 157 16.66 -1.94 10.58
N GLY A 158 15.54 -1.26 10.84
CA GLY A 158 14.92 -1.19 12.17
C GLY A 158 14.46 0.22 12.52
N ASP A 159 13.60 0.31 13.53
CA ASP A 159 13.05 1.56 14.10
C ASP A 159 12.25 2.40 13.09
N PHE A 160 11.07 1.87 12.74
CA PHE A 160 10.14 2.48 11.77
C PHE A 160 9.23 3.55 12.40
N ALA A 161 8.95 3.41 13.69
CA ALA A 161 8.12 4.33 14.45
C ALA A 161 8.70 4.47 15.85
N TYR A 162 8.82 5.70 16.31
CA TYR A 162 9.16 6.03 17.68
C TYR A 162 7.87 6.27 18.45
N ASP A 163 7.92 5.98 19.75
CA ASP A 163 6.83 6.23 20.70
C ASP A 163 5.60 5.34 20.50
N MET A 164 5.80 4.03 20.69
CA MET A 164 4.69 3.08 20.79
C MET A 164 4.13 2.96 22.21
N ASP A 165 4.79 3.64 23.15
CA ASP A 165 4.71 3.47 24.60
C ASP A 165 4.11 4.68 25.33
N SER A 166 4.06 5.87 24.72
CA SER A 166 3.27 6.98 25.24
C SER A 166 2.04 7.28 24.37
N VAL A 167 0.91 6.72 24.80
CA VAL A 167 -0.45 7.08 24.38
C VAL A 167 -1.37 7.26 25.57
#